data_AF-A0A921G174-F1
#
_entry.id   AF-A0A921G174-F1
#
_cell.length_a   1.000
_cell.length_b   1.000
_cell.length_c   1.000
_cell.angle_alpha   90.00
_cell.angle_beta   90.00
_cell.angle_gamma   90.00
#
_symmetry.space_group_name_H-M   'P 1'
#
loop_
_entity.id
_entity.type
_entity.pdbx_description
1 polymer ?
#
loop_
_entity_poly.entity_id
_entity_poly.type
_entity_poly.pdbx_seq_one_letter_code
_entity_poly.pdbx_strand_id
1 'polypeptide(L)'
;MFNSYNVKTGGVTTNTNINAVSGTLVKNHPNSFFKRFQLGSPYGKNVLSEEPHIFEMGKYREEEKINVVVLQVMLAGGDDEIIAEIVREKDYYLYSEELEE
;
A
#
# COMPACT_ATOMS: atom_id res chain seq x y z
N MET A 1 3.68 -13.81 17.52
CA MET A 1 4.10 -15.22 17.40
C MET A 1 4.50 -15.45 15.95
N PHE A 2 5.69 -16.00 15.69
CA PHE A 2 6.20 -16.23 14.34
C PHE A 2 5.85 -17.65 13.90
N ASN A 3 5.14 -17.80 12.79
CA ASN A 3 4.93 -19.10 12.17
C ASN A 3 6.02 -19.32 11.12
N SER A 4 6.86 -20.32 11.34
CA SER A 4 7.85 -20.77 10.37
C SER A 4 7.26 -21.92 9.55
N TYR A 5 7.22 -21.75 8.23
CA TYR A 5 6.79 -22.80 7.32
C TYR A 5 8.01 -23.30 6.55
N ASN A 6 8.23 -24.62 6.60
CA ASN A 6 9.25 -25.30 5.83
C ASN A 6 8.63 -25.89 4.56
N VAL A 7 8.88 -25.29 3.40
CA VAL A 7 8.47 -25.86 2.11
C VAL A 7 9.67 -26.60 1.53
N LYS A 8 9.53 -27.91 1.31
CA LYS A 8 10.55 -28.74 0.63
C LYS A 8 10.12 -29.00 -0.80
N THR A 9 10.84 -28.44 -1.76
CA THR A 9 10.71 -28.81 -3.18
C THR A 9 12.09 -29.17 -3.71
N GLY A 10 12.29 -30.42 -4.13
CA GLY A 10 13.47 -30.84 -4.89
C GLY A 10 14.84 -30.60 -4.23
N GLY A 11 14.97 -30.82 -2.91
CA GLY A 11 16.26 -30.74 -2.20
C GLY A 11 16.65 -29.34 -1.72
N VAL A 12 15.87 -28.30 -2.04
CA VAL A 12 16.06 -26.95 -1.48
C VAL A 12 15.06 -26.75 -0.34
N THR A 13 15.58 -26.43 0.84
CA THR A 13 14.78 -26.08 2.02
C THR A 13 14.73 -24.56 2.12
N THR A 14 13.60 -23.96 1.79
CA THR A 14 13.36 -22.52 2.00
C THR A 14 12.66 -22.33 3.35
N ASN A 15 13.36 -21.69 4.28
CA ASN A 15 12.77 -21.20 5.53
C ASN A 15 12.10 -19.86 5.25
N THR A 16 10.77 -19.83 5.17
CA THR A 16 10.02 -18.58 5.09
C THR A 16 9.54 -18.19 6.49
N ASN A 17 10.13 -17.12 7.03
CA ASN A 17 9.65 -16.50 8.26
C ASN A 17 8.46 -15.61 7.91
N ILE A 18 7.24 -16.06 8.22
CA ILE A 18 6.04 -15.25 8.01
C ILE A 18 5.83 -14.41 9.27
N ASN A 19 6.11 -13.11 9.16
CA ASN A 19 5.72 -12.12 10.15
C ASN A 19 4.20 -11.91 10.04
N ALA A 20 3.43 -12.79 10.69
CA ALA A 20 1.98 -12.63 10.81
C ALA A 20 1.69 -11.48 11.79
N VAL A 21 1.68 -10.26 11.27
CA VAL A 21 1.11 -9.11 11.97
C VAL A 21 -0.40 -9.33 12.11
N SER A 22 -0.93 -8.98 13.28
CA SER A 22 -2.37 -9.02 13.56
C SER A 22 -3.06 -7.94 12.73
N GLY A 23 -3.65 -8.32 11.60
CA GLY A 23 -4.39 -7.44 10.71
C GLY A 23 -4.38 -7.99 9.28
N THR A 24 -5.52 -7.97 8.59
CA THR A 24 -5.60 -8.35 7.18
C THR A 24 -5.69 -7.09 6.34
N LEU A 25 -4.74 -6.92 5.42
CA LEU A 25 -4.82 -5.86 4.42
C LEU A 25 -5.87 -6.29 3.37
N VAL A 26 -7.06 -5.70 3.41
CA VAL A 26 -8.19 -6.04 2.52
C VAL A 26 -8.57 -4.86 1.64
N LYS A 27 -8.86 -5.08 0.36
CA LYS A 27 -9.25 -3.96 -0.52
C LYS A 27 -10.62 -3.40 -0.10
N ASN A 28 -10.63 -2.20 0.47
CA ASN A 28 -11.83 -1.54 1.02
C ASN A 28 -12.58 -0.70 0.00
N HIS A 29 -11.90 -0.25 -1.06
CA HIS A 29 -12.50 0.63 -2.06
C HIS A 29 -12.30 0.06 -3.48
N PRO A 30 -13.31 0.06 -4.37
CA PRO A 30 -13.20 -0.55 -5.69
C PRO A 30 -12.04 0.04 -6.51
N ASN A 31 -11.85 1.36 -6.42
CA ASN A 31 -10.82 2.10 -7.15
C ASN A 31 -9.49 2.26 -6.38
N SER A 32 -9.33 1.67 -5.19
CA SER A 32 -8.03 1.71 -4.49
C SER A 32 -7.02 0.74 -5.10
N PHE A 33 -5.75 0.92 -4.73
CA PHE A 33 -4.65 0.06 -5.11
C PHE A 33 -3.63 -0.02 -3.96
N PHE A 34 -2.86 -1.11 -3.94
CA PHE A 34 -1.81 -1.30 -2.95
C PHE A 34 -0.47 -0.78 -3.45
N LYS A 35 0.30 -0.13 -2.58
CA LYS A 35 1.67 0.31 -2.83
C LYS A 35 2.58 -0.11 -1.69
N ARG A 36 3.73 -0.67 -2.06
CA ARG A 36 4.82 -0.99 -1.13
C ARG A 36 5.91 0.06 -1.25
N PHE A 37 6.38 0.60 -0.13
CA PHE A 37 7.44 1.58 -0.09
C PHE A 37 8.18 1.58 1.25
N GLN A 38 9.41 2.09 1.24
CA GLN A 38 10.22 2.28 2.43
C GLN A 38 9.72 3.48 3.25
N LEU A 39 9.60 3.33 4.56
CA LEU A 39 9.35 4.46 5.46
C LEU A 39 10.49 5.48 5.35
N GLY A 40 10.14 6.76 5.20
CA GLY A 40 11.12 7.84 5.03
C GLY A 40 11.68 8.01 3.61
N SER A 41 11.34 7.14 2.66
CA SER A 41 11.60 7.42 1.23
C SER A 41 10.88 8.68 0.77
N PRO A 42 11.32 9.35 -0.32
CA PRO A 42 10.59 10.49 -0.87
C PRO A 42 9.11 10.16 -1.16
N TYR A 43 8.85 8.97 -1.69
CA TYR A 43 7.49 8.48 -1.92
C TYR A 43 6.72 8.33 -0.61
N GLY A 44 7.30 7.67 0.39
CA GLY A 44 6.67 7.49 1.70
C GLY A 44 6.39 8.79 2.42
N LYS A 45 7.27 9.80 2.29
CA LYS A 45 7.06 11.15 2.83
C LYS A 45 5.87 11.86 2.19
N ASN A 46 5.66 11.66 0.88
CA ASN A 46 4.54 12.28 0.16
C ASN A 46 3.21 11.56 0.42
N VAL A 47 3.23 10.23 0.60
CA VAL A 47 2.03 9.44 0.86
C VAL A 47 1.58 9.55 2.32
N LEU A 48 2.51 9.72 3.26
CA LEU A 48 2.23 9.81 4.70
C LEU A 48 2.29 11.25 5.24
N SER A 49 2.19 12.27 4.37
CA SER A 49 2.11 13.68 4.77
C SER A 49 0.69 14.09 5.17
N GLU A 50 0.55 15.29 5.75
CA GLU A 50 -0.76 15.89 6.05
C GLU A 50 -1.62 16.10 4.80
N GLU A 51 -0.98 16.31 3.65
CA GLU A 51 -1.61 16.33 2.33
C GLU A 51 -1.07 15.18 1.46
N PRO A 52 -1.63 13.95 1.57
CA PRO A 52 -1.12 12.80 0.84
C PRO A 52 -1.21 12.98 -0.68
N HIS A 53 -0.11 12.72 -1.37
CA HIS A 53 -0.06 12.79 -2.83
C HIS A 53 0.97 11.81 -3.40
N ILE A 54 0.79 11.49 -4.68
CA ILE A 54 1.73 10.73 -5.49
C ILE A 54 2.05 11.51 -6.76
N PHE A 55 3.18 11.17 -7.37
CA PHE A 55 3.55 11.67 -8.68
C PHE A 55 3.36 10.55 -9.71
N GLU A 56 2.60 10.84 -10.76
CA GLU A 56 2.40 9.92 -11.89
C GLU A 56 2.81 10.61 -13.19
N MET A 57 3.26 9.82 -14.16
CA MET A 57 3.59 10.34 -15.48
C MET A 57 2.31 10.61 -16.26
N GLY A 58 2.08 11.89 -16.55
CA GLY A 58 0.99 12.38 -17.36
C GLY A 58 1.12 12.00 -18.82
N LYS A 59 0.08 12.33 -19.59
CA LYS A 59 -0.03 12.01 -21.03
C LYS A 59 1.13 12.58 -21.86
N TYR A 60 1.72 13.68 -21.39
CA TYR A 60 2.82 14.39 -22.07
C TYR A 60 4.19 14.11 -21.47
N ARG A 61 4.35 13.03 -20.68
CA ARG A 61 5.58 12.68 -19.93
C ARG A 61 6.01 13.75 -18.92
N GLU A 62 5.06 14.57 -18.49
CA GLU A 62 5.24 15.46 -17.36
C GLU A 62 4.84 14.75 -16.07
N GLU A 63 5.50 15.08 -14.98
CA GLU A 63 5.21 14.51 -13.67
C GLU A 63 4.07 15.30 -13.03
N GLU A 64 2.92 14.66 -12.82
CA GLU A 64 1.72 15.29 -12.28
C GLU A 64 1.54 14.92 -10.81
N LYS A 65 1.29 15.93 -9.96
CA LYS A 65 0.89 15.73 -8.55
C LYS A 65 -0.57 15.28 -8.51
N ILE A 66 -0.82 14.09 -7.98
CA ILE A 66 -2.15 13.52 -7.77
C ILE A 66 -2.39 13.34 -6.28
N ASN A 67 -3.41 14.03 -5.76
CA ASN A 67 -3.83 13.84 -4.37
C ASN A 67 -4.46 12.46 -4.18
N VAL A 68 -4.19 11.86 -3.02
CA VAL A 68 -4.66 10.52 -2.67
C VAL A 68 -5.20 10.49 -1.25
N VAL A 69 -5.97 9.46 -0.94
CA VAL A 69 -6.40 9.11 0.41
C VAL A 69 -5.78 7.76 0.74
N VAL A 70 -5.14 7.68 1.91
CA VAL A 70 -4.59 6.43 2.44
C VAL A 70 -5.64 5.77 3.33
N LEU A 71 -6.11 4.58 2.94
CA LEU A 71 -7.21 3.89 3.63
C LEU A 71 -6.71 3.02 4.78
N GLN A 72 -5.58 2.33 4.56
CA GLN A 72 -4.94 1.50 5.57
C GLN A 72 -3.45 1.36 5.27
N VAL A 73 -2.67 1.12 6.31
CA VAL A 73 -1.23 0.86 6.24
C VAL A 73 -0.87 -0.37 7.05
N MET A 74 0.08 -1.14 6.56
CA MET A 74 0.64 -2.29 7.24
C MET A 74 2.16 -2.22 7.18
N LEU A 75 2.80 -2.47 8.32
CA LEU A 75 4.24 -2.68 8.38
C LEU A 75 4.55 -4.08 7.82
N ALA A 76 5.19 -4.11 6.65
CA ALA A 76 5.65 -5.34 6.03
C ALA A 76 7.08 -5.59 6.54
N GLY A 77 7.19 -6.24 7.69
CA GLY A 77 8.44 -6.28 8.47
C GLY A 77 9.73 -6.61 7.70
N GLY A 78 10.85 -6.06 8.19
CA GLY A 78 12.14 -5.98 7.50
C GLY A 78 12.32 -4.59 6.90
N ASP A 79 13.45 -3.93 7.22
CA ASP A 79 13.86 -2.64 6.67
C ASP A 79 12.75 -1.57 6.60
N ASP A 80 11.99 -1.31 7.66
CA ASP A 80 10.96 -0.24 7.70
C ASP A 80 10.02 -0.14 6.48
N GLU A 81 9.68 -1.27 5.84
CA GLU A 81 8.80 -1.27 4.69
C GLU A 81 7.31 -1.20 5.09
N ILE A 82 6.55 -0.47 4.29
CA ILE A 82 5.12 -0.27 4.44
C ILE A 82 4.41 -0.78 3.18
N ILE A 83 3.27 -1.43 3.37
CA ILE A 83 2.27 -1.64 2.33
C ILE A 83 1.05 -0.79 2.70
N ALA A 84 0.67 0.13 1.82
CA ALA A 84 -0.50 0.98 1.98
C ALA A 84 -1.57 0.67 0.94
N GLU A 85 -2.84 0.69 1.35
CA GLU A 85 -3.96 0.85 0.43
C GLU A 85 -4.20 2.33 0.19
N ILE A 86 -4.20 2.74 -1.07
CA ILE A 86 -4.29 4.13 -1.50
C ILE A 86 -5.37 4.23 -2.57
N VAL A 87 -6.15 5.31 -2.55
CA VAL A 87 -7.11 5.65 -3.60
C VAL A 87 -6.90 7.09 -4.02
N ARG A 88 -7.15 7.43 -5.28
CA ARG A 88 -7.08 8.83 -5.72
C ARG A 88 -8.22 9.61 -5.08
N GLU A 89 -7.94 10.82 -4.64
CA GLU A 89 -8.91 11.65 -3.90
C GLU A 89 -10.23 11.83 -4.67
N LYS A 90 -10.14 12.09 -5.98
CA LYS A 90 -11.32 12.20 -6.86
C LYS A 90 -12.20 10.95 -6.88
N ASP A 91 -11.58 9.76 -6.82
CA ASP A 91 -12.29 8.49 -6.93
C ASP A 91 -12.91 8.09 -5.58
N TYR A 92 -12.34 8.59 -4.48
CA TYR A 92 -12.85 8.40 -3.12
C TYR A 92 -14.15 9.17 -2.90
N TYR A 93 -14.18 10.46 -3.24
CA TYR A 93 -15.36 11.30 -3.03
C TYR A 93 -16.53 10.92 -3.94
N LEU A 94 -16.25 10.59 -5.21
CA LEU A 94 -17.29 10.11 -6.13
C LEU A 94 -17.99 8.85 -5.59
N TYR A 95 -17.21 7.90 -5.07
CA TYR A 95 -17.77 6.67 -4.52
C TYR A 95 -18.52 6.90 -3.20
N SER A 96 -18.10 7.84 -2.35
CA SER A 96 -18.86 8.17 -1.14
C SER A 96 -20.22 8.78 -1.45
N GLU A 97 -20.31 9.62 -2.48
CA GLU A 97 -21.58 10.19 -2.93
C GLU A 97 -22.53 9.11 -3.47
N GLU A 98 -22.02 8.14 -4.23
CA GLU A 98 -22.81 7.00 -4.74
C GLU A 98 -23.37 6.08 -3.64
N LEU A 99 -22.74 6.03 -2.46
CA LEU A 99 -23.20 5.21 -1.33
C LEU A 99 -24.26 5.89 -0.47
N GLU A 100 -24.45 7.21 -0.62
CA GLU A 100 -25.46 7.99 0.12
C GLU A 100 -26.83 8.04 -0.59
N GLU A 101 -26.92 7.56 -1.83
CA GLU A 101 -28.17 7.38 -2.61
C GLU A 101 -28.83 6.01 -2.42
#